data_AF-A0A4Q2JRW7-F1
#
_entry.id   AF-A0A4Q2JRW7-F1
#
_cell.length_a   1.000
_cell.length_b   1.000
_cell.length_c   1.000
_cell.angle_alpha   90.00
_cell.angle_beta   90.00
_cell.angle_gamma   90.00
#
_symmetry.space_group_name_H-M   'P 1'
#
loop_
_entity.id
_entity.type
_entity.pdbx_description
1 polymer ?
#
loop_
_entity_poly.entity_id
_entity_poly.type
_entity_poly.pdbx_seq_one_letter_code
_entity_poly.pdbx_strand_id
1 'polypeptide(L)'
;MPKMRRTIQPAVLPGWKIEFGDDGRTMTVIAPEGVRLTGDLLRGIGWADAVEAAGMDSPETDAHWLAEFTSERALHRPRGGSAEFDAEVARLYRKAVLAGLTPREAIAALYGVDAQTAGKWITEAKRNGVVGSLAEERSRALREIRED
;
A
#
# COMPACT_ATOMS: atom_id res chain seq x y z
N MET A 1 24.32 -35.25 -2.38
CA MET A 1 24.67 -33.82 -2.19
C MET A 1 23.44 -32.98 -2.49
N PRO A 2 22.87 -32.25 -1.50
CA PRO A 2 21.70 -31.42 -1.75
C PRO A 2 22.11 -30.19 -2.57
N LYS A 3 21.36 -29.90 -3.63
CA LYS A 3 21.60 -28.77 -4.54
C LYS A 3 21.46 -27.46 -3.77
N MET A 4 22.53 -26.68 -3.68
CA MET A 4 22.48 -25.28 -3.24
C MET A 4 21.52 -24.53 -4.16
N ARG A 5 20.35 -24.13 -3.62
CA ARG A 5 19.51 -23.13 -4.27
C ARG A 5 20.28 -21.82 -4.23
N ARG A 6 20.67 -21.33 -5.40
CA ARG A 6 21.25 -20.00 -5.58
C ARG A 6 20.12 -19.01 -5.35
N THR A 7 20.08 -18.38 -4.19
CA THR A 7 19.18 -17.26 -3.90
C THR A 7 19.62 -16.09 -4.77
N ILE A 8 18.92 -15.85 -5.87
CA ILE A 8 19.07 -14.61 -6.64
C ILE A 8 18.27 -13.58 -5.86
N GLN A 9 18.96 -12.56 -5.32
CA GLN A 9 18.31 -11.40 -4.71
C GLN A 9 17.51 -10.66 -5.79
N PRO A 10 16.20 -10.44 -5.61
CA PRO A 10 15.44 -9.61 -6.54
C PRO A 10 15.84 -8.15 -6.36
N ALA A 11 15.96 -7.45 -7.49
CA ALA A 11 16.44 -6.07 -7.51
C ALA A 11 15.36 -5.11 -7.02
N VAL A 12 15.21 -5.02 -5.70
CA VAL A 12 14.73 -3.79 -5.06
C VAL A 12 15.65 -2.65 -5.49
N LEU A 13 15.11 -1.45 -5.62
CA LEU A 13 15.89 -0.24 -5.90
C LEU A 13 17.23 -0.26 -5.13
N PRO A 14 18.37 0.10 -5.75
CA PRO A 14 19.68 -0.06 -5.14
C PRO A 14 19.75 0.53 -3.72
N GLY A 15 20.15 -0.28 -2.74
CA GLY A 15 20.31 0.13 -1.34
C GLY A 15 19.09 -0.09 -0.43
N TRP A 16 17.95 -0.50 -0.97
CA TRP A 16 16.76 -0.83 -0.18
C TRP A 16 16.90 -2.23 0.43
N LYS A 17 16.34 -2.41 1.64
CA LYS A 17 16.35 -3.69 2.37
C LYS A 17 14.95 -4.27 2.42
N ILE A 18 14.84 -5.59 2.36
CA ILE A 18 13.62 -6.31 2.70
C ILE A 18 13.87 -7.07 3.99
N GLU A 19 12.99 -6.88 4.97
CA GLU A 19 12.94 -7.66 6.20
C GLU A 19 11.64 -8.47 6.21
N PHE A 20 11.71 -9.68 6.75
CA PHE A 20 10.55 -10.55 6.94
C PHE A 20 10.20 -10.59 8.41
N GLY A 21 8.92 -10.46 8.72
CA GLY A 21 8.41 -10.66 10.07
C GLY A 21 8.56 -12.12 10.48
N ASP A 22 8.64 -12.34 11.79
CA ASP A 22 8.76 -13.68 12.39
C ASP A 22 7.55 -14.60 12.08
N ASP A 23 6.45 -14.01 11.60
CA ASP A 23 5.25 -14.72 11.14
C ASP A 23 5.38 -15.32 9.74
N GLY A 24 6.46 -15.01 9.01
CA GLY A 24 6.70 -15.42 7.62
C GLY A 24 5.68 -14.86 6.63
N ARG A 25 4.86 -13.89 7.05
CA ARG A 25 3.74 -13.33 6.26
C ARG A 25 3.79 -11.82 6.15
N THR A 26 4.57 -11.18 7.01
CA THR A 26 4.81 -9.75 6.97
C THR A 26 6.12 -9.48 6.23
N MET A 27 6.07 -8.67 5.17
CA MET A 27 7.24 -8.15 4.48
C MET A 27 7.36 -6.65 4.75
N THR A 28 8.53 -6.21 5.21
CA THR A 28 8.86 -4.79 5.40
C THR A 28 9.91 -4.40 4.38
N VAL A 29 9.56 -3.48 3.48
CA VAL A 29 10.54 -2.87 2.57
C VAL A 29 11.04 -1.56 3.17
N ILE A 30 12.35 -1.49 3.43
CA ILE A 30 13.00 -0.39 4.13
C ILE A 30 13.85 0.41 3.14
N ALA A 31 13.51 1.69 2.98
CA ALA A 31 14.30 2.62 2.21
C ALA A 31 15.64 2.95 2.93
N PRO A 32 16.71 3.28 2.19
CA PRO A 32 17.95 3.76 2.77
C PRO A 32 17.73 5.00 3.66
N GLU A 33 18.59 5.18 4.65
CA GLU A 33 18.53 6.33 5.54
C GLU A 33 18.60 7.64 4.72
N GLY A 34 17.76 8.61 5.07
CA GLY A 34 17.65 9.90 4.37
C GLY A 34 16.81 9.88 3.09
N VAL A 35 16.32 8.72 2.65
CA VAL A 35 15.42 8.64 1.48
C VAL A 35 13.97 8.89 1.93
N ARG A 36 13.36 9.94 1.37
CA ARG A 36 11.93 10.20 1.54
C ARG A 36 11.15 9.29 0.61
N LEU A 37 10.26 8.46 1.17
CA LEU A 37 9.29 7.69 0.38
C LEU A 37 8.26 8.64 -0.25
N THR A 38 8.12 8.57 -1.58
CA THR A 38 7.14 9.32 -2.36
C THR A 38 6.39 8.36 -3.28
N GLY A 39 5.19 8.75 -3.74
CA GLY A 39 4.43 7.95 -4.71
C GLY A 39 5.24 7.61 -5.98
N ASP A 40 6.07 8.52 -6.46
CA ASP A 40 6.93 8.28 -7.63
C ASP A 40 8.00 7.20 -7.37
N LEU A 41 8.60 7.20 -6.17
CA LEU A 41 9.54 6.14 -5.78
C LEU A 41 8.83 4.79 -5.62
N LEU A 42 7.63 4.78 -5.05
CA LEU A 42 6.83 3.56 -4.87
C LEU A 42 6.40 2.95 -6.22
N ARG A 43 6.09 3.78 -7.22
CA ARG A 43 5.78 3.35 -8.59
C ARG A 43 6.96 2.72 -9.32
N GLY A 44 8.19 3.08 -8.92
CA GLY A 44 9.41 2.53 -9.52
C GLY A 44 9.82 1.15 -8.98
N ILE A 45 9.06 0.58 -8.03
CA ILE A 45 9.37 -0.71 -7.43
C ILE A 45 8.78 -1.83 -8.29
N GLY A 46 9.61 -2.82 -8.65
CA GLY A 46 9.16 -4.10 -9.21
C GLY A 46 8.47 -4.94 -8.15
N TRP A 47 7.19 -4.63 -7.84
CA TRP A 47 6.46 -5.29 -6.76
C TRP A 47 6.33 -6.80 -6.93
N ALA A 48 6.28 -7.30 -8.17
CA ALA A 48 6.32 -8.74 -8.45
C ALA A 48 7.59 -9.40 -7.90
N ASP A 49 8.75 -8.83 -8.21
CA ASP A 49 10.03 -9.35 -7.75
C ASP A 49 10.18 -9.24 -6.23
N ALA A 50 9.69 -8.16 -5.62
CA ALA A 50 9.73 -7.95 -4.18
C ALA A 50 8.85 -8.97 -3.42
N VAL A 51 7.64 -9.25 -3.94
CA VAL A 51 6.72 -10.21 -3.33
C VAL A 51 7.17 -11.65 -3.56
N GLU A 52 7.74 -11.98 -4.72
CA GLU A 52 8.35 -13.29 -4.97
C GLU A 52 9.52 -13.54 -4.00
N ALA A 53 10.35 -12.52 -3.75
CA ALA A 53 11.41 -12.57 -2.72
C ALA A 53 10.89 -12.99 -1.34
N ALA A 54 9.67 -12.57 -1.05
CA ALA A 54 9.04 -12.73 0.25
C ALA A 54 8.43 -14.10 0.48
N GLY A 55 8.34 -14.94 -0.54
CA GLY A 55 7.72 -16.25 -0.42
C GLY A 55 6.24 -16.17 -0.05
N MET A 56 5.55 -15.09 -0.45
CA MET A 56 4.11 -14.97 -0.23
C MET A 56 3.35 -16.05 -1.02
N ASP A 57 2.21 -16.49 -0.48
CA ASP A 57 1.44 -17.60 -1.03
C ASP A 57 0.82 -17.29 -2.40
N SER A 58 0.68 -16.02 -2.78
CA SER A 58 0.09 -15.60 -4.07
C SER A 58 0.78 -14.37 -4.67
N PRO A 59 2.04 -14.50 -5.11
CA PRO A 59 2.87 -13.35 -5.46
C PRO A 59 2.32 -12.47 -6.57
N GLU A 60 1.68 -13.07 -7.56
CA GLU A 60 1.09 -12.37 -8.71
C GLU A 60 -0.10 -11.50 -8.28
N THR A 61 -0.97 -12.03 -7.43
CA THR A 61 -2.13 -11.32 -6.88
C THR A 61 -1.70 -10.19 -5.97
N ASP A 62 -0.77 -10.47 -5.04
CA ASP A 62 -0.29 -9.48 -4.07
C ASP A 62 0.50 -8.35 -4.75
N ALA A 63 1.33 -8.69 -5.75
CA ALA A 63 2.03 -7.70 -6.56
C ALA A 63 1.08 -6.86 -7.40
N HIS A 64 0.00 -7.45 -7.93
CA HIS A 64 -1.04 -6.71 -8.66
C HIS A 64 -1.66 -5.63 -7.77
N TRP A 65 -2.07 -5.96 -6.54
CA TRP A 65 -2.64 -5.00 -5.60
C TRP A 65 -1.69 -3.87 -5.23
N LEU A 66 -0.40 -4.19 -5.00
CA LEU A 66 0.62 -3.19 -4.70
C LEU A 66 0.91 -2.27 -5.89
N ALA A 67 1.01 -2.82 -7.09
CA ALA A 67 1.20 -2.04 -8.31
C ALA A 67 0.00 -1.12 -8.58
N GLU A 68 -1.22 -1.63 -8.41
CA GLU A 68 -2.43 -0.84 -8.59
C GLU A 68 -2.50 0.32 -7.59
N PHE A 69 -2.27 0.06 -6.31
CA PHE A 69 -2.29 1.09 -5.26
C PHE A 69 -1.23 2.18 -5.48
N THR A 70 -0.03 1.81 -5.91
CA THR A 70 1.06 2.78 -6.11
C THR A 70 0.89 3.59 -7.39
N SER A 71 0.14 3.09 -8.37
CA SER A 71 -0.16 3.79 -9.62
C SER A 71 -1.10 5.00 -9.49
N GLU A 72 -1.71 5.18 -8.31
CA GLU A 72 -2.72 6.21 -8.05
C GLU A 72 -2.22 7.65 -8.27
N ARG A 73 -3.08 8.48 -8.89
CA ARG A 73 -2.78 9.90 -9.18
C ARG A 73 -2.86 10.75 -7.94
N ALA A 74 -2.08 11.83 -7.92
CA ALA A 74 -1.99 12.79 -6.82
C ALA A 74 -3.38 13.31 -6.37
N LEU A 75 -3.69 13.11 -5.10
CA LEU A 75 -4.88 13.61 -4.45
C LEU A 75 -4.71 15.09 -4.14
N HIS A 76 -5.55 15.94 -4.71
CA HIS A 76 -5.56 17.36 -4.39
C HIS A 76 -6.74 17.65 -3.46
N ARG A 77 -6.45 18.09 -2.22
CA ARG A 77 -7.51 18.47 -1.28
C ARG A 77 -8.13 19.80 -1.70
N PRO A 78 -9.45 19.87 -1.97
CA PRO A 78 -10.13 21.13 -2.22
C PRO A 78 -10.11 22.02 -0.96
N ARG A 79 -10.02 23.35 -1.16
CA ARG A 79 -10.20 24.29 -0.03
C ARG A 79 -11.63 24.17 0.49
N GLY A 80 -11.79 23.86 1.78
CA GLY A 80 -13.09 23.75 2.45
C GLY A 80 -13.61 22.33 2.69
N GLY A 81 -12.88 21.30 2.25
CA GLY A 81 -13.37 19.92 2.29
C GLY A 81 -14.35 19.63 1.15
N SER A 82 -14.46 18.36 0.74
CA SER A 82 -15.35 17.95 -0.33
C SER A 82 -15.78 16.50 -0.11
N ALA A 83 -17.06 16.20 -0.36
CA ALA A 83 -17.56 14.82 -0.36
C ALA A 83 -16.81 13.94 -1.37
N GLU A 84 -16.38 14.51 -2.50
CA GLU A 84 -15.56 13.81 -3.49
C GLU A 84 -14.18 13.46 -2.93
N PHE A 85 -13.59 14.37 -2.14
CA PHE A 85 -12.30 14.11 -1.49
C PHE A 85 -12.43 13.00 -0.45
N ASP A 86 -13.49 13.02 0.36
CA ASP A 86 -13.72 11.99 1.36
C ASP A 86 -14.01 10.61 0.71
N ALA A 87 -14.77 10.58 -0.38
CA ALA A 87 -15.02 9.37 -1.16
C ALA A 87 -13.72 8.78 -1.73
N GLU A 88 -12.83 9.65 -2.21
CA GLU A 88 -11.55 9.24 -2.75
C GLU A 88 -10.61 8.72 -1.65
N VAL A 89 -10.56 9.39 -0.48
CA VAL A 89 -9.86 8.88 0.72
C VAL A 89 -10.40 7.51 1.13
N ALA A 90 -11.72 7.29 1.05
CA ALA A 90 -12.34 6.01 1.36
C ALA A 90 -11.95 4.91 0.35
N ARG A 91 -11.92 5.23 -0.95
CA ARG A 91 -11.46 4.32 -2.01
C ARG A 91 -10.01 3.89 -1.77
N LEU A 92 -9.13 4.84 -1.48
CA LEU A 92 -7.72 4.58 -1.18
C LEU A 92 -7.54 3.79 0.12
N TYR A 93 -8.35 4.07 1.13
CA TYR A 93 -8.36 3.30 2.37
C TYR A 93 -8.68 1.84 2.08
N ARG A 94 -9.72 1.55 1.28
CA ARG A 94 -10.09 0.18 0.90
C ARG A 94 -8.97 -0.51 0.11
N LYS A 95 -8.38 0.17 -0.88
CA LYS A 95 -7.25 -0.38 -1.64
C LYS A 95 -6.05 -0.71 -0.75
N ALA A 96 -5.69 0.18 0.17
CA ALA A 96 -4.61 -0.07 1.12
C ALA A 96 -4.91 -1.29 2.02
N VAL A 97 -6.15 -1.42 2.51
CA VAL A 97 -6.57 -2.57 3.33
C VAL A 97 -6.49 -3.88 2.55
N LEU A 98 -6.92 -3.89 1.28
CA LEU A 98 -6.81 -5.07 0.41
C LEU A 98 -5.36 -5.45 0.14
N ALA A 99 -4.49 -4.47 -0.08
CA ALA A 99 -3.06 -4.66 -0.26
C ALA A 99 -2.32 -5.02 1.05
N GLY A 100 -3.02 -5.19 2.18
CA GLY A 100 -2.41 -5.50 3.48
C GLY A 100 -1.59 -4.35 4.08
N LEU A 101 -1.74 -3.14 3.56
CA LEU A 101 -0.97 -1.96 3.99
C LEU A 101 -1.66 -1.22 5.14
N THR A 102 -0.88 -0.54 5.97
CA THR A 102 -1.40 0.44 6.92
C THR A 102 -1.97 1.64 6.16
N PRO A 103 -3.29 1.90 6.13
CA PRO A 103 -3.86 2.89 5.22
C PRO A 103 -3.33 4.30 5.42
N ARG A 104 -3.05 4.67 6.68
CA ARG A 104 -2.46 5.97 7.02
C ARG A 104 -1.11 6.19 6.35
N GLU A 105 -0.21 5.21 6.48
CA GLU A 105 1.16 5.30 5.97
C GLU A 105 1.18 5.18 4.45
N ALA A 106 0.34 4.30 3.91
CA ALA A 106 0.18 4.09 2.49
C ALA A 106 -0.30 5.37 1.77
N ILE A 107 -1.37 6.00 2.27
CA ILE A 107 -1.89 7.26 1.72
C ILE A 107 -0.88 8.40 1.90
N ALA A 108 -0.20 8.45 3.05
CA ALA A 108 0.82 9.47 3.30
C ALA A 108 1.98 9.39 2.30
N ALA A 109 2.52 8.18 2.10
CA ALA A 109 3.62 7.95 1.17
C ALA A 109 3.19 8.21 -0.29
N LEU A 110 2.00 7.76 -0.68
CA LEU A 110 1.45 7.93 -2.02
C LEU A 110 1.35 9.41 -2.41
N TYR A 111 0.96 10.28 -1.47
CA TYR A 111 0.78 11.71 -1.72
C TYR A 111 1.90 12.61 -1.21
N GLY A 112 2.97 12.01 -0.67
CA GLY A 112 4.10 12.76 -0.13
C GLY A 112 3.72 13.68 1.03
N VAL A 113 2.66 13.38 1.77
CA VAL A 113 2.27 14.08 3.00
C VAL A 113 2.74 13.33 4.23
N ASP A 114 2.71 13.96 5.39
CA ASP A 114 3.01 13.26 6.65
C ASP A 114 1.84 12.35 7.08
N ALA A 115 2.15 11.32 7.87
CA ALA A 115 1.17 10.35 8.37
C ALA A 115 0.06 10.99 9.23
N GLN A 116 0.33 12.11 9.90
CA GLN A 116 -0.68 12.81 10.70
C GLN A 116 -1.71 13.49 9.80
N THR A 117 -1.28 14.11 8.70
CA THR A 117 -2.13 14.71 7.68
C THR A 117 -3.02 13.66 7.03
N ALA A 118 -2.46 12.54 6.58
CA ALA A 118 -3.27 11.42 6.07
C ALA A 118 -4.24 10.86 7.13
N GLY A 119 -3.79 10.80 8.40
CA GLY A 119 -4.64 10.40 9.52
C GLY A 119 -5.83 11.33 9.75
N LYS A 120 -5.65 12.66 9.57
CA LYS A 120 -6.74 13.64 9.63
C LYS A 120 -7.75 13.40 8.52
N TRP A 121 -7.31 13.17 7.29
CA TRP A 121 -8.21 12.89 6.16
C TRP A 121 -9.05 11.64 6.40
N ILE A 122 -8.44 10.54 6.85
CA ILE A 122 -9.16 9.30 7.19
C ILE A 122 -10.16 9.56 8.32
N THR A 123 -9.80 10.38 9.32
CA THR A 123 -10.69 10.68 10.44
C THR A 123 -11.89 11.53 10.01
N GLU A 124 -11.69 12.50 9.12
CA GLU A 124 -12.76 13.29 8.51
C GLU A 124 -13.70 12.39 7.69
N ALA A 125 -13.14 11.53 6.83
CA ALA A 125 -13.91 10.56 6.03
C ALA A 125 -14.73 9.59 6.90
N LYS A 126 -14.17 9.12 8.02
CA LYS A 126 -14.91 8.31 9.02
C LYS A 126 -16.04 9.09 9.67
N ARG A 127 -15.79 10.34 10.07
CA ARG A 127 -16.81 11.22 10.67
C ARG A 127 -17.96 11.47 9.70
N ASN A 128 -17.64 11.57 8.41
CA ASN A 128 -18.63 11.79 7.35
C ASN A 128 -19.30 10.48 6.87
N GLY A 129 -18.97 9.34 7.50
CA GLY A 129 -19.65 8.05 7.28
C GLY A 129 -19.25 7.31 6.00
N VAL A 130 -18.27 7.81 5.24
CA VAL A 130 -17.82 7.17 3.99
C VAL A 130 -16.76 6.09 4.21
N VAL A 131 -16.13 6.08 5.40
CA VAL A 131 -15.22 5.00 5.85
C VAL A 131 -15.81 4.35 7.09
N GLY A 132 -16.09 3.05 7.01
CA GLY A 132 -16.54 2.23 8.13
C GLY A 132 -15.41 1.63 8.97
N SER A 133 -15.74 0.57 9.70
CA SER A 133 -14.77 -0.27 10.39
C SER A 133 -13.88 -1.03 9.40
N LEU A 134 -12.70 -1.47 9.86
CA LEU A 134 -11.75 -2.23 9.02
C LEU A 134 -12.38 -3.49 8.40
N ALA A 135 -13.21 -4.20 9.16
CA ALA A 135 -13.90 -5.41 8.70
C ALA A 135 -14.97 -5.10 7.65
N GLU A 136 -15.71 -4.00 7.82
CA GLU A 136 -16.70 -3.54 6.83
C GLU A 136 -16.02 -3.10 5.55
N GLU A 137 -14.94 -2.33 5.64
CA GLU A 137 -14.21 -1.84 4.47
C GLU A 137 -13.57 -3.00 3.69
N ARG A 138 -12.99 -4.00 4.37
CA ARG A 138 -12.49 -5.21 3.72
C ARG A 138 -13.62 -5.96 3.00
N SER A 139 -14.80 -6.06 3.63
CA SER A 139 -15.97 -6.74 3.05
C SER A 139 -16.60 -5.95 1.89
N ARG A 140 -16.52 -4.62 1.89
CA ARG A 140 -16.93 -3.78 0.74
C ARG A 140 -15.95 -3.95 -0.42
N ALA A 141 -14.66 -3.87 -0.13
CA ALA A 141 -13.62 -3.94 -1.15
C ALA A 141 -13.63 -5.30 -1.89
N LEU A 142 -13.85 -6.41 -1.16
CA LEU A 142 -14.02 -7.73 -1.77
C LEU A 142 -15.29 -7.89 -2.61
N ARG A 143 -16.33 -7.08 -2.38
CA ARG A 143 -17.56 -7.06 -3.20
C ARG A 143 -17.34 -6.28 -4.49
N GLU A 144 -16.68 -5.12 -4.42
CA GLU A 144 -16.34 -4.29 -5.58
C GLU A 144 -15.55 -5.12 -6.62
N ILE A 145 -14.60 -5.96 -6.19
CA ILE A 145 -13.81 -6.84 -7.09
C ILE A 145 -14.64 -7.94 -7.77
N ARG A 146 -15.76 -8.39 -7.17
CA ARG A 146 -16.59 -9.45 -7.77
C ARG A 146 -17.56 -8.93 -8.83
N GLU A 147 -17.74 -7.61 -8.90
CA GLU A 147 -18.69 -6.95 -9.79
C GLU A 147 -18.00 -6.32 -11.03
N ASP A 148 -16.67 -6.21 -11.02
CA ASP A 148 -15.80 -5.85 -12.17
C ASP A 148 -15.31 -7.08 -12.95
#